data_AF-A0A1G0JJT2-F1
#
_entry.id   AF-A0A1G0JJT2-F1
#
_cell.length_a   1.000
_cell.length_b   1.000
_cell.length_c   1.000
_cell.angle_alpha   90.00
_cell.angle_beta   90.00
_cell.angle_gamma   90.00
#
_symmetry.space_group_name_H-M   'P 1'
#
loop_
_entity.id
_entity.type
_entity.pdbx_description
1 polymer ?
#
loop_
_entity_poly.entity_id
_entity_poly.type
_entity_poly.pdbx_seq_one_letter_code
_entity_poly.pdbx_strand_id
1 'polypeptide(L)'
;MELEYKVVQSTTPLFATSKKIDEIMAEESKAGWQLVEKFDNYKMRLQRDVSHRGNDKNLAFDAYRSQVGVNNFIVYGITAAVTVGVVYAIFVLVGAV
;
A
#
# COMPACT_ATOMS: atom_id res chain seq x y z
N MET A 1 -17.05 19.41 14.24
CA MET A 1 -15.82 18.67 13.90
C MET A 1 -16.05 18.07 12.53
N GLU A 2 -15.40 18.61 11.50
CA GLU A 2 -15.50 18.05 10.15
C GLU A 2 -14.44 16.95 10.02
N LEU A 3 -14.90 15.72 9.83
CA LEU A 3 -14.04 14.56 9.66
C LEU A 3 -13.93 14.21 8.18
N GLU A 4 -12.74 13.82 7.77
CA GLU A 4 -12.48 13.21 6.48
C GLU A 4 -11.99 11.78 6.64
N TYR A 5 -12.17 10.98 5.59
CA TYR A 5 -11.86 9.56 5.58
C TYR A 5 -11.02 9.21 4.37
N LYS A 6 -10.15 8.23 4.55
CA LYS A 6 -9.47 7.57 3.43
C LYS A 6 -9.38 6.07 3.64
N VAL A 7 -9.21 5.35 2.54
CA VAL A 7 -8.89 3.92 2.56
C VAL A 7 -7.45 3.77 2.11
N VAL A 8 -6.64 3.18 2.97
CA VAL A 8 -5.27 2.80 2.65
C VAL A 8 -5.26 1.33 2.28
N GLN A 9 -4.62 1.00 1.17
CA GLN A 9 -4.58 -0.33 0.57
C GLN A 9 -3.15 -0.76 0.22
N SER A 10 -2.95 -2.08 0.17
CA SER A 10 -1.69 -2.71 -0.20
C SER A 10 -1.95 -3.84 -1.21
N THR A 11 -0.96 -4.13 -2.06
CA THR A 11 -1.00 -5.23 -3.04
C THR A 11 -0.63 -6.57 -2.41
N THR A 12 0.11 -6.54 -1.30
CA THR A 12 0.45 -7.69 -0.47
C THR A 12 -0.37 -7.65 0.83
N PRO A 13 -0.50 -8.77 1.57
CA PRO A 13 -1.26 -8.83 2.83
C PRO A 13 -0.53 -8.12 3.99
N LEU A 14 -0.17 -6.85 3.78
CA LEU A 14 0.67 -6.04 4.65
C LEU A 14 0.05 -5.81 6.03
N PHE A 15 -1.29 -5.80 6.12
CA PHE A 15 -2.01 -5.61 7.38
C PHE A 15 -2.30 -6.94 8.10
N ALA A 16 -1.72 -8.06 7.65
CA ALA A 16 -1.82 -9.33 8.37
C ALA A 16 -1.08 -9.32 9.72
N THR A 17 -0.08 -8.46 9.89
CA THR A 17 0.75 -8.36 11.10
C THR A 17 0.56 -7.02 11.79
N SER A 18 0.32 -7.02 13.11
CA SER A 18 0.16 -5.79 13.91
C SER A 18 1.36 -4.84 13.77
N LYS A 19 2.59 -5.37 13.81
CA LYS A 19 3.82 -4.59 13.62
C LYS A 19 3.79 -3.72 12.37
N LYS A 20 3.27 -4.24 11.25
CA LYS A 20 3.19 -3.49 9.99
C LYS A 20 2.09 -2.43 10.02
N ILE A 21 0.99 -2.70 10.71
CA ILE A 21 -0.03 -1.69 10.97
C ILE A 21 0.56 -0.55 11.79
N ASP A 22 1.30 -0.85 12.86
CA ASP A 22 1.92 0.15 13.74
C ASP A 22 2.94 1.01 12.99
N GLU A 23 3.80 0.40 12.16
CA GLU A 23 4.76 1.12 11.31
C GLU A 23 4.04 2.13 10.38
N ILE A 24 2.92 1.72 9.77
CA ILE A 24 2.16 2.57 8.85
C ILE A 24 1.42 3.66 9.63
N MET A 25 0.78 3.30 10.74
CA MET A 25 0.08 4.27 11.59
C MET A 25 1.04 5.30 12.21
N ALA A 26 2.30 4.96 12.47
CA ALA A 26 3.31 5.92 12.91
C ALA A 26 3.64 6.99 11.86
N GLU A 27 3.51 6.68 10.56
CA GLU A 27 3.61 7.67 9.49
C GLU A 27 2.30 8.43 9.30
N GLU A 28 1.18 7.72 9.19
CA GLU A 28 -0.15 8.28 8.94
C GLU A 28 -0.61 9.23 10.07
N SER A 29 -0.25 8.93 11.33
CA SER A 29 -0.52 9.79 12.48
C SER A 29 0.22 11.12 12.44
N LYS A 30 1.35 11.25 11.72
CA LYS A 30 2.03 12.55 11.50
C LYS A 30 1.17 13.50 10.68
N ALA A 31 0.35 12.95 9.80
CA ALA A 31 -0.66 13.70 9.07
C ALA A 31 -1.95 13.86 9.89
N GLY A 32 -2.09 13.25 11.08
CA GLY A 32 -3.30 13.30 11.89
C GLY A 32 -4.33 12.22 11.58
N TRP A 33 -3.97 11.23 10.75
CA TRP A 33 -4.85 10.10 10.48
C TRP A 33 -4.90 9.12 11.66
N GLN A 34 -6.09 8.62 11.94
CA GLN A 34 -6.40 7.67 12.99
C GLN A 34 -7.08 6.45 12.39
N LEU A 35 -6.74 5.25 12.87
CA LEU A 35 -7.34 4.02 12.41
C LEU A 35 -8.79 3.95 12.88
N VAL A 36 -9.72 3.74 11.95
CA VAL A 36 -11.14 3.51 12.26
C VAL A 36 -11.43 2.02 12.25
N GLU A 37 -11.03 1.36 11.16
CA GLU A 37 -11.41 -0.02 10.89
C GLU A 37 -10.37 -0.69 10.01
N LYS A 38 -10.02 -1.93 10.32
CA LYS A 38 -9.28 -2.81 9.42
C LYS A 38 -10.29 -3.70 8.70
N PHE A 39 -10.47 -3.53 7.39
CA PHE A 39 -11.42 -4.34 6.63
C PHE A 39 -10.91 -5.77 6.42
N ASP A 40 -9.66 -5.88 6.00
CA ASP A 40 -9.00 -7.15 5.68
C ASP A 40 -7.47 -6.99 5.81
N ASN A 41 -6.70 -7.97 5.34
CA ASN A 41 -5.24 -7.91 5.36
C ASN A 41 -4.62 -6.97 4.30
N TYR A 42 -5.44 -6.33 3.46
CA TYR A 42 -5.06 -5.50 2.32
C TYR A 42 -5.62 -4.08 2.38
N LYS A 43 -6.62 -3.78 3.21
CA LYS A 43 -7.30 -2.48 3.30
C LYS A 43 -7.63 -2.08 4.75
N MET A 44 -7.42 -0.80 5.05
CA MET A 44 -7.82 -0.16 6.31
C MET A 44 -8.47 1.19 6.05
N ARG A 45 -9.47 1.55 6.84
CA ARG A 45 -10.10 2.88 6.85
C ARG A 45 -9.47 3.73 7.95
N LEU A 46 -9.08 4.94 7.57
CA LEU A 46 -8.58 5.95 8.48
C LEU A 46 -9.50 7.18 8.46
N GLN A 47 -9.53 7.91 9.57
CA GLN A 47 -10.22 9.18 9.72
C GLN A 47 -9.27 10.25 10.23
N ARG A 48 -9.58 11.51 9.93
CA ARG A 48 -8.83 12.67 10.38
C ARG A 48 -9.74 13.89 10.50
N ASP A 49 -9.43 14.81 11.41
CA ASP A 49 -10.07 16.12 11.44
C ASP A 49 -9.51 17.04 10.34
N VAL A 50 -10.38 17.69 9.58
CA VAL A 50 -10.04 18.57 8.45
C VAL A 50 -9.04 19.68 8.81
N SER A 51 -8.98 20.12 10.07
CA SER A 51 -7.99 21.10 10.55
C SER A 51 -6.53 20.67 10.30
N HIS A 52 -6.25 19.38 10.22
CA HIS A 52 -4.90 18.87 9.98
C HIS A 52 -4.38 19.15 8.56
N ARG A 53 -5.28 19.45 7.60
CA ARG A 53 -4.90 19.81 6.21
C ARG A 53 -3.92 20.97 6.15
N GLY A 54 -3.98 21.89 7.11
CA GLY A 54 -3.06 23.03 7.18
C GLY A 54 -1.59 22.62 7.29
N ASN A 55 -1.30 21.44 7.85
CA ASN A 55 0.07 20.94 8.02
C ASN A 55 0.53 19.98 6.90
N ASP A 56 -0.34 19.62 5.94
CA ASP A 56 -0.01 18.62 4.91
C ASP A 56 1.19 19.03 4.06
N LYS A 57 1.35 20.33 3.80
CA LYS A 57 2.46 20.89 3.01
C LYS A 57 3.82 20.72 3.69
N ASN A 58 3.86 20.47 5.00
CA ASN A 58 5.10 20.30 5.78
C ASN A 58 5.51 18.82 5.91
N LEU A 59 4.71 17.91 5.37
CA LEU A 59 5.02 16.47 5.42
C LEU A 59 5.99 16.08 4.31
N ALA A 60 6.85 15.12 4.60
CA ALA A 60 7.78 14.54 3.62
C ALA A 60 7.11 13.54 2.66
N PHE A 61 5.80 13.30 2.82
CA PHE A 61 5.02 12.34 2.05
C PHE A 61 3.63 12.91 1.76
N ASP A 62 2.94 12.34 0.77
CA ASP A 62 1.58 12.73 0.43
C ASP A 62 0.58 12.22 1.49
N ALA A 63 -0.07 13.14 2.21
CA ALA A 63 -1.07 12.85 3.23
C ALA A 63 -2.29 12.09 2.68
N TYR A 64 -2.59 12.23 1.39
CA TYR A 64 -3.75 11.60 0.74
C TYR A 64 -3.41 10.32 -0.01
N ARG A 65 -2.16 9.83 0.09
CA ARG A 65 -1.79 8.55 -0.49
C ARG A 65 -2.71 7.45 0.03
N SER A 66 -3.17 6.62 -0.90
CA SER A 66 -4.04 5.48 -0.64
C SER A 66 -3.32 4.15 -0.81
N GLN A 67 -2.14 4.12 -1.45
CA GLN A 67 -1.36 2.90 -1.66
C GLN A 67 -0.13 2.90 -0.74
N VAL A 68 0.08 1.79 -0.02
CA VAL A 68 1.27 1.55 0.82
C VAL A 68 1.90 0.20 0.52
N GLY A 69 3.13 0.00 0.97
CA GLY A 69 3.91 -1.21 0.75
C GLY A 69 4.81 -1.13 -0.47
N VAL A 70 5.11 -2.28 -1.06
CA VAL A 70 6.05 -2.39 -2.19
C VAL A 70 5.45 -1.71 -3.42
N ASN A 71 6.28 -1.02 -4.21
CA ASN A 71 5.85 -0.38 -5.44
C ASN A 71 5.23 -1.42 -6.40
N ASN A 72 3.96 -1.21 -6.77
CA ASN A 72 3.22 -2.09 -7.66
C ASN A 72 3.93 -2.33 -8.99
N PHE A 73 4.61 -1.32 -9.53
CA PHE A 73 5.36 -1.44 -10.76
C PHE A 73 6.50 -2.48 -10.64
N ILE A 74 7.18 -2.49 -9.50
CA ILE A 74 8.26 -3.45 -9.21
C ILE A 74 7.68 -4.85 -9.05
N VAL A 75 6.63 -5.00 -8.24
CA VAL A 75 5.99 -6.30 -7.99
C VAL A 75 5.48 -6.92 -9.29
N TYR A 76 4.72 -6.17 -10.08
CA TYR A 76 4.17 -6.68 -11.33
C TYR A 76 5.25 -6.85 -12.41
N GLY A 77 6.24 -5.96 -12.47
CA GLY A 77 7.36 -6.06 -13.41
C GLY A 77 8.18 -7.33 -13.19
N ILE A 78 8.56 -7.62 -11.94
CA ILE A 78 9.29 -8.85 -11.59
C ILE A 78 8.43 -10.08 -11.88
N THR A 79 7.16 -10.06 -11.47
CA THR A 79 6.25 -11.20 -11.68
C THR A 79 6.05 -11.49 -13.17
N ALA A 80 5.91 -10.45 -14.00
CA ALA A 80 5.79 -10.59 -15.45
C ALA A 80 7.08 -11.15 -16.07
N ALA A 81 8.24 -10.61 -15.70
CA ALA A 81 9.53 -11.08 -16.20
C ALA A 81 9.79 -12.55 -15.85
N VAL A 82 9.50 -12.96 -14.61
CA VAL A 82 9.61 -14.36 -14.16
C VAL A 82 8.66 -15.26 -14.96
N THR A 83 7.40 -14.85 -15.11
CA THR A 83 6.41 -15.62 -15.90
C THR A 83 6.88 -15.83 -17.33
N VAL A 84 7.35 -14.77 -18.00
CA VAL A 84 7.86 -14.86 -19.38
C VAL A 84 9.09 -15.77 -19.45
N GLY A 85 10.03 -15.66 -18.49
CA GLY A 85 11.20 -16.51 -18.42
C GLY A 85 10.86 -17.99 -18.24
N VAL A 86 9.89 -18.31 -17.37
CA VAL A 86 9.41 -19.69 -17.16
C VAL A 86 8.74 -20.23 -18.42
N VAL A 87 7.87 -19.45 -19.04
CA VAL A 87 7.19 -19.84 -20.29
C VAL A 87 8.21 -20.10 -21.40
N TYR A 88 9.22 -19.24 -21.55
CA TYR A 88 10.30 -19.43 -22.51
C TYR A 88 11.12 -20.70 -22.23
N ALA A 89 11.48 -20.95 -20.97
CA ALA A 89 12.19 -22.15 -20.58
C ALA A 89 11.40 -23.43 -20.92
N ILE A 90 10.08 -23.41 -20.73
CA ILE A 90 9.19 -24.52 -21.13
C ILE A 90 9.25 -24.73 -22.65
N PHE A 91 9.15 -23.67 -23.45
CA PHE A 91 9.23 -23.78 -24.91
C PHE A 91 10.56 -24.40 -25.39
N VAL A 92 11.68 -24.00 -24.78
CA VAL A 92 13.01 -24.59 -25.07
C VAL A 92 13.05 -26.07 -24.68
N LEU A 93 12.52 -26.43 -23.52
CA LEU A 93 12.52 -27.83 -23.04
C LEU A 93 11.70 -28.78 -23.93
N VAL A 94 10.61 -28.29 -24.53
CA VAL A 94 9.77 -29.10 -25.43
C VAL A 94 10.20 -29.03 -26.89
N GLY A 95 11.29 -28.32 -27.21
CA GLY A 95 11.81 -28.19 -28.58
C GLY A 95 10.92 -27.37 -29.51
N ALA A 96 10.06 -26.50 -28.96
CA ALA A 96 9.24 -25.59 -29.74
C ALA A 96 10.00 -24.33 -30.20
N VAL A 97 11.18 -24.09 -29.60
CA VAL A 97 12.16 -23.05 -29.94
C VAL A 97 13.54 -23.69 -29.94
#